data_AF-A0A821PEI1-F1
#
_entry.id   AF-A0A821PEI1-F1
#
_cell.length_a   1.000
_cell.length_b   1.000
_cell.length_c   1.000
_cell.angle_alpha   90.00
_cell.angle_beta   90.00
_cell.angle_gamma   90.00
#
_symmetry.space_group_name_H-M   'P 1'
#
loop_
_entity.id
_entity.type
_entity.pdbx_description
1 polymer ?
#
loop_
_entity_poly.entity_id
_entity_poly.type
_entity_poly.pdbx_seq_one_letter_code
_entity_poly.pdbx_strand_id
1 'polypeptide(L)'
;RQRFKENMILVSGLPLDISEEHLLDKLWKVFSTVGNIEINQQANKSSIHLFKDKVNRTRLTGSATITFEREESVMKAIEKYNGELE
;
A
#
# COMPACT_ATOMS: atom_id res chain seq x y z
N ARG A 1 15.64 -12.85 -8.83
CA ARG A 1 15.71 -11.37 -8.93
C ARG A 1 14.31 -10.84 -8.65
N GLN A 2 14.08 -10.22 -7.50
CA GLN A 2 12.77 -9.64 -7.16
C GLN A 2 12.61 -8.39 -8.04
N ARG A 3 11.78 -8.49 -9.08
CA ARG A 3 11.47 -7.39 -9.99
C ARG A 3 10.52 -6.48 -9.21
N PHE A 4 11.03 -5.37 -8.68
CA PHE A 4 10.16 -4.32 -8.16
C PHE A 4 9.33 -3.85 -9.35
N LYS A 5 8.00 -3.98 -9.26
CA LYS A 5 7.16 -3.51 -10.34
C LYS A 5 7.17 -1.97 -10.31
N GLU A 6 7.34 -1.34 -11.47
CA GLU A 6 7.42 0.12 -11.60
C GLU A 6 6.10 0.83 -11.22
N ASN A 7 5.00 0.07 -11.21
CA ASN A 7 3.67 0.47 -10.76
C ASN A 7 3.42 0.27 -9.24
N MET A 8 4.47 0.19 -8.41
CA MET A 8 4.35 -0.05 -6.96
C MET A 8 4.91 1.13 -6.13
N ILE A 9 4.19 1.52 -5.08
CA ILE A 9 4.67 2.45 -4.05
C ILE A 9 4.90 1.76 -2.71
N LEU A 10 5.80 2.33 -1.92
CA LEU A 10 5.98 2.01 -0.50
C LEU A 10 5.39 3.13 0.35
N VAL A 11 4.45 2.77 1.21
CA VAL A 11 3.86 3.66 2.22
C VAL A 11 4.43 3.28 3.57
N SER A 12 4.90 4.26 4.33
CA SER A 12 5.43 4.07 5.70
C SER A 12 4.80 5.07 6.66
N GLY A 13 4.91 4.81 7.97
CA GLY A 13 4.31 5.65 9.00
C GLY A 13 2.82 5.35 9.25
N LEU A 14 2.36 4.14 8.90
CA LEU A 14 0.98 3.73 9.11
C LEU A 14 0.68 3.50 10.59
N PRO A 15 -0.53 3.85 11.05
CA PRO A 15 -0.93 3.64 12.44
C PRO A 15 -0.89 2.15 12.80
N LEU A 16 -0.23 1.83 13.91
CA LEU A 16 -0.05 0.47 14.40
C LEU A 16 -1.17 0.00 15.33
N ASP A 17 -1.99 0.94 15.80
CA ASP A 17 -3.07 0.68 16.77
C ASP A 17 -4.37 0.18 16.11
N ILE A 18 -4.41 0.14 14.77
CA ILE A 18 -5.59 -0.29 14.03
C ILE A 18 -5.43 -1.72 13.48
N SER A 19 -6.54 -2.43 13.38
CA SER A 19 -6.59 -3.77 12.79
C SER A 19 -6.18 -3.76 11.32
N GLU A 20 -5.53 -4.85 10.89
CA GLU A 20 -5.07 -5.05 9.51
C GLU A 20 -6.16 -4.77 8.47
N GLU A 21 -7.36 -5.31 8.68
CA GLU A 21 -8.49 -5.15 7.76
C GLU A 21 -8.92 -3.68 7.61
N HIS A 22 -8.88 -2.93 8.71
CA HIS A 22 -9.24 -1.52 8.70
C HIS A 22 -8.18 -0.65 8.00
N LEU A 23 -6.90 -1.00 8.18
CA LEU A 23 -5.80 -0.34 7.47
C LEU A 23 -5.88 -0.62 5.97
N LEU A 24 -6.19 -1.87 5.57
CA LEU A 24 -6.40 -2.23 4.16
C LEU A 24 -7.55 -1.44 3.52
N ASP A 25 -8.70 -1.35 4.19
CA ASP A 25 -9.85 -0.58 3.69
C ASP A 25 -9.51 0.91 3.53
N LYS A 26 -8.82 1.51 4.51
CA LYS A 26 -8.39 2.92 4.42
C LYS A 26 -7.42 3.15 3.29
N LEU A 27 -6.38 2.32 3.16
CA LEU A 27 -5.41 2.43 2.08
C LEU A 27 -6.09 2.26 0.73
N TRP A 28 -6.97 1.27 0.60
CA TRP A 28 -7.74 1.07 -0.62
C TRP A 28 -8.56 2.31 -0.98
N LYS A 29 -9.31 2.88 -0.04
CA LYS A 29 -10.11 4.09 -0.28
C LYS A 29 -9.26 5.28 -0.68
N VAL A 30 -8.16 5.54 0.04
CA VAL A 30 -7.29 6.70 -0.20
C VAL A 30 -6.61 6.60 -1.57
N PHE A 31 -6.00 5.45 -1.87
CA PHE A 31 -5.20 5.28 -3.08
C PHE A 31 -6.06 4.97 -4.31
N SER A 32 -7.28 4.44 -4.16
CA SER A 32 -8.22 4.33 -5.28
C SER A 32 -8.67 5.70 -5.83
N THR A 33 -8.53 6.79 -5.04
CA THR A 33 -8.77 8.16 -5.58
C THR A 33 -7.69 8.64 -6.54
N VAL A 34 -6.52 7.99 -6.52
CA VAL A 34 -5.38 8.35 -7.37
C VAL A 34 -5.40 7.54 -8.66
N GLY A 35 -5.77 6.27 -8.56
CA GLY A 35 -5.89 5.37 -9.70
C GLY A 35 -6.31 3.97 -9.24
N ASN A 36 -6.52 3.08 -10.20
CA ASN A 36 -6.93 1.72 -9.89
C ASN A 36 -5.80 0.94 -9.25
N ILE A 37 -6.07 0.37 -8.09
CA ILE A 37 -5.17 -0.57 -7.41
C ILE A 37 -5.28 -1.92 -8.13
N GLU A 38 -4.13 -2.53 -8.45
CA GLU A 38 -4.09 -3.83 -9.09
C GLU A 38 -4.85 -4.85 -8.23
N ILE A 39 -5.72 -5.64 -8.84
CA ILE A 39 -6.40 -6.73 -8.16
C ILE A 39 -5.66 -8.02 -8.53
N ASN A 40 -5.13 -8.71 -7.52
CA ASN A 40 -4.56 -10.02 -7.74
C ASN A 40 -5.69 -11.00 -8.04
N GLN A 41 -5.85 -11.36 -9.32
CA GLN A 41 -6.91 -12.24 -9.80
C GLN A 41 -6.89 -13.64 -9.16
N GLN A 42 -5.75 -14.10 -8.66
CA GLN A 42 -5.64 -15.39 -7.97
C GLN A 42 -6.23 -15.34 -6.55
N ALA A 43 -6.10 -14.19 -5.87
CA ALA A 43 -6.57 -13.99 -4.51
C ALA A 43 -7.89 -13.21 -4.43
N ASN A 44 -8.37 -12.67 -5.56
CA ASN A 44 -9.46 -11.71 -5.67
C ASN A 44 -9.38 -10.56 -4.65
N LYS A 45 -8.15 -10.16 -4.32
CA LYS A 45 -7.82 -9.14 -3.33
C LYS A 45 -6.96 -8.07 -3.96
N SER A 46 -7.14 -6.83 -3.51
CA SER A 46 -6.29 -5.70 -3.89
C SER A 46 -4.82 -6.03 -3.59
N SER A 47 -3.90 -5.67 -4.49
CA SER A 47 -2.45 -5.83 -4.36
C SER A 47 -1.87 -4.81 -3.37
N ILE A 48 -2.40 -4.83 -2.14
CA ILE A 48 -1.92 -4.09 -0.97
C ILE A 48 -1.30 -5.11 -0.03
N HIS A 49 -0.04 -4.90 0.32
CA HIS A 49 0.69 -5.79 1.21
C HIS A 49 1.14 -5.03 2.45
N LEU A 50 0.59 -5.40 3.61
CA LEU A 50 1.00 -4.85 4.89
C LEU A 50 2.18 -5.66 5.43
N PHE A 51 3.27 -4.98 5.79
CA PHE A 51 4.41 -5.64 6.39
C PHE A 51 4.16 -5.90 7.88
N LYS A 52 4.51 -7.12 8.30
CA LYS A 52 4.47 -7.56 9.68
C LYS A 52 5.88 -7.71 10.22
N ASP A 53 6.02 -7.46 11.51
CA ASP A 53 7.29 -7.63 12.18
C ASP A 53 7.75 -9.10 12.07
N LYS A 54 9.04 -9.30 11.77
CA LYS A 54 9.59 -10.64 11.57
C LYS A 54 9.60 -11.46 12.86
N VAL A 55 9.73 -10.78 14.01
CA VAL A 55 9.76 -11.40 15.34
C VAL A 55 8.32 -11.58 15.84
N ASN A 56 7.51 -10.53 15.76
CA ASN A 56 6.09 -10.53 16.11
C ASN A 56 5.22 -10.49 14.87
N ARG A 57 4.93 -11.67 14.31
CA ARG A 57 4.07 -11.83 13.11
C ARG A 57 2.63 -11.32 13.27
N THR A 58 2.24 -10.91 14.48
CA THR A 58 0.94 -10.29 14.79
C THR A 58 0.99 -8.76 14.76
N ARG A 59 2.19 -8.15 14.81
CA ARG A 59 2.38 -6.71 14.86
C ARG A 59 2.74 -6.17 13.48
N LEU A 60 2.05 -5.13 13.04
CA LEU A 60 2.37 -4.40 11.82
C LEU A 60 3.67 -3.60 12.01
N THR A 61 4.49 -3.49 10.97
CA THR A 61 5.69 -2.63 11.02
C THR A 61 5.38 -1.15 10.76
N GLY A 62 4.14 -0.86 10.33
CA GLY A 62 3.74 0.49 9.92
C GLY A 62 4.13 0.81 8.48
N SER A 63 4.50 -0.22 7.71
CA SER A 63 4.81 -0.10 6.29
C SER A 63 3.90 -0.99 5.46
N ALA A 64 3.61 -0.54 4.24
CA ALA A 64 2.82 -1.27 3.27
C ALA A 64 3.33 -1.02 1.85
N THR A 65 3.19 -1.98 0.94
CA THR A 65 3.27 -1.71 -0.49
C THR A 65 1.90 -1.69 -1.12
N ILE A 66 1.73 -0.82 -2.12
CA ILE A 66 0.52 -0.71 -2.92
C ILE A 66 0.93 -0.79 -4.37
N THR A 67 0.32 -1.71 -5.11
CA THR A 67 0.56 -1.89 -6.55
C THR A 67 -0.64 -1.36 -7.31
N PHE A 68 -0.41 -0.44 -8.23
CA PHE A 68 -1.45 0.10 -9.12
C PHE A 68 -1.49 -0.67 -10.42
N GLU A 69 -2.60 -0.57 -11.17
CA GLU A 69 -2.66 -1.13 -12.52
C GLU A 69 -1.75 -0.38 -13.50
N ARG A 70 -1.46 0.90 -13.23
CA ARG A 70 -0.68 1.77 -14.12
C ARG A 70 0.39 2.55 -13.37
N GLU A 71 1.54 2.75 -14.02
CA GLU A 71 2.66 3.54 -13.51
C GLU A 71 2.30 5.03 -13.31
N GLU A 72 1.45 5.61 -14.17
CA GLU A 72 0.97 6.99 -13.99
C GLU A 72 0.31 7.24 -12.62
N SER A 73 -0.30 6.19 -12.04
CA SER A 73 -0.94 6.27 -10.72
C SER A 73 0.10 6.32 -9.60
N VAL A 74 1.27 5.71 -9.81
CA VAL A 74 2.41 5.83 -8.88
C VAL A 74 2.87 7.27 -8.81
N MET A 75 3.12 7.92 -9.95
CA MET A 75 3.58 9.31 -9.94
C MET A 75 2.56 10.24 -9.31
N LYS A 76 1.26 10.07 -9.61
CA LYS A 76 0.19 10.85 -8.97
C LYS A 76 0.09 10.58 -7.46
N ALA A 77 0.33 9.34 -7.01
CA ALA A 77 0.26 8.98 -5.59
C ALA A 77 1.44 9.59 -4.84
N ILE A 78 2.62 9.56 -5.44
CA ILE A 78 3.81 10.24 -4.94
C ILE A 78 3.53 11.75 -4.94
N GLU A 79 3.20 12.39 -6.05
CA GLU A 79 2.94 13.84 -6.05
C GLU A 79 1.88 14.30 -5.02
N LYS A 80 0.84 13.49 -4.80
CA LYS A 80 -0.24 13.81 -3.85
C LYS A 80 0.09 13.51 -2.39
N TYR A 81 0.92 12.51 -2.09
CA TYR A 81 1.15 12.01 -0.73
C TYR A 81 2.64 11.94 -0.32
N ASN A 82 3.56 12.19 -1.25
CA ASN A 82 5.00 12.33 -1.05
C ASN A 82 5.33 13.82 -0.92
N GLY A 83 5.09 14.34 0.27
CA GLY A 83 5.27 15.75 0.59
C GLY A 83 4.56 16.06 1.90
N GLU A 84 5.34 15.96 2.98
CA GLU A 84 5.17 16.62 4.28
C GLU A 84 3.91 16.29 5.10
N LEU A 85 4.11 15.38 6.07
CA LEU A 85 3.75 15.67 7.45
C LEU A 85 4.47 16.99 7.87
N GLU A 86 3.90 18.15 7.51
CA GLU A 86 4.10 19.38 8.29
C GLU A 86 3.11 19.40 9.46
#